data_AF-A0A349SC93-F1
#
_entry.id   AF-A0A349SC93-F1
#
_cell.length_a   1.000
_cell.length_b   1.000
_cell.length_c   1.000
_cell.angle_alpha   90.00
_cell.angle_beta   90.00
_cell.angle_gamma   90.00
#
_symmetry.space_group_name_H-M   'P 1'
#
loop_
_entity.id
_entity.type
_entity.pdbx_description
1 polymer ?
#
loop_
_entity_poly.entity_id
_entity_poly.type
_entity_poly.pdbx_seq_one_letter_code
_entity_poly.pdbx_strand_id
1 'polypeptide(L)'
;MTELFYSGAVVAVIATLLVIVQTNVVHALIYLVLSLLAVAVVFFSLGAPFVAILEAIVYAGAIMVLFLFVVMMLNLGQRSRDQEKEWLPARTWFVPSVLALLLLIQLVASIPTAGLNIEEIGARAVSELLFGPYVLAVELASFLLLAGLVSAYHIAKR
;
A
#
# COMPACT_ATOMS: atom_id res chain seq x y z
N MET A 1 -10.52 20.02 -4.10
CA MET A 1 -9.62 18.99 -3.53
C MET A 1 -10.32 18.08 -2.54
N THR A 2 -11.18 18.58 -1.65
CA THR A 2 -11.94 17.76 -0.68
C THR A 2 -12.76 16.64 -1.32
N GLU A 3 -13.51 16.91 -2.38
CA GLU A 3 -14.30 15.89 -3.09
C GLU A 3 -13.44 14.76 -3.68
N LEU A 4 -12.27 15.10 -4.23
CA LEU A 4 -11.31 14.13 -4.75
C LEU A 4 -10.69 13.29 -3.63
N PHE A 5 -10.38 13.93 -2.49
CA PHE A 5 -9.89 13.25 -1.30
C PHE A 5 -10.91 12.23 -0.79
N TYR A 6 -12.17 12.65 -0.58
CA TYR A 6 -13.19 11.76 -0.02
C TYR A 6 -13.58 10.63 -0.98
N SER A 7 -13.69 10.90 -2.28
CA SER A 7 -13.95 9.85 -3.26
C SER A 7 -12.80 8.84 -3.35
N GLY A 8 -11.54 9.30 -3.39
CA GLY A 8 -10.35 8.44 -3.35
C GLY A 8 -10.28 7.62 -2.06
N ALA A 9 -10.52 8.24 -0.90
CA ALA A 9 -10.51 7.55 0.39
C ALA A 9 -11.59 6.47 0.49
N VAL A 10 -12.82 6.77 0.06
CA VAL A 10 -13.91 5.77 0.04
C VAL A 10 -13.57 4.60 -0.86
N VAL A 11 -13.05 4.86 -2.07
CA VAL A 11 -12.63 3.80 -3.00
C VAL A 11 -11.49 2.95 -2.39
N ALA A 12 -10.48 3.58 -1.78
CA ALA A 12 -9.36 2.88 -1.13
C ALA A 12 -9.85 1.94 0.00
N VAL A 13 -10.74 2.44 0.87
CA VAL A 13 -11.30 1.65 1.98
C VAL A 13 -12.13 0.47 1.46
N ILE A 14 -13.05 0.72 0.52
CA ILE A 14 -13.90 -0.34 -0.05
C ILE A 14 -13.04 -1.38 -0.78
N ALA A 15 -12.08 -0.93 -1.60
CA ALA A 15 -11.18 -1.82 -2.31
C ALA A 15 -10.36 -2.68 -1.34
N THR A 16 -9.78 -2.09 -0.29
CA THR A 16 -9.05 -2.84 0.75
C THR A 16 -9.93 -3.86 1.47
N LEU A 17 -11.18 -3.52 1.79
CA LEU A 17 -12.12 -4.49 2.38
C LEU A 17 -12.39 -5.65 1.42
N LEU A 18 -12.57 -5.36 0.12
CA LEU A 18 -12.76 -6.39 -0.89
C LEU A 18 -11.52 -7.30 -1.04
N VAL A 19 -10.30 -6.75 -0.96
CA VAL A 19 -9.06 -7.57 -0.94
C VAL A 19 -9.12 -8.63 0.16
N ILE A 20 -9.54 -8.23 1.35
CA ILE A 20 -9.53 -9.08 2.55
C ILE A 20 -10.64 -10.15 2.49
N VAL A 21 -11.82 -9.79 1.99
CA VAL A 21 -12.97 -10.71 1.94
C VAL A 21 -12.87 -11.69 0.75
N GLN A 22 -12.12 -11.34 -0.28
CA GLN A 22 -12.08 -12.09 -1.54
C GLN A 22 -11.26 -13.38 -1.43
N THR A 23 -11.95 -14.53 -1.52
CA THR A 23 -11.31 -15.86 -1.53
C THR A 23 -10.56 -16.24 -2.81
N ASN A 24 -10.56 -15.38 -3.83
CA ASN A 24 -9.80 -15.60 -5.07
C ASN A 24 -8.64 -14.61 -5.10
N VAL A 25 -7.42 -15.14 -4.99
CA VAL A 25 -6.19 -14.34 -4.85
C VAL A 25 -6.00 -13.37 -6.03
N VAL A 26 -6.33 -13.77 -7.26
CA VAL A 26 -6.20 -12.89 -8.43
C VAL A 26 -7.14 -11.69 -8.32
N HIS A 27 -8.39 -11.93 -7.93
CA HIS A 27 -9.35 -10.84 -7.74
C HIS A 27 -8.96 -9.96 -6.56
N ALA A 28 -8.49 -10.55 -5.46
CA ALA A 28 -7.98 -9.82 -4.31
C ALA A 28 -6.82 -8.88 -4.73
N LEU A 29 -5.87 -9.36 -5.53
CA LEU A 29 -4.77 -8.53 -6.02
C LEU A 29 -5.23 -7.40 -6.96
N ILE A 30 -6.25 -7.62 -7.81
CA ILE A 30 -6.82 -6.54 -8.64
C ILE A 30 -7.46 -5.46 -7.76
N TYR A 31 -8.21 -5.84 -6.72
CA TYR A 31 -8.74 -4.88 -5.75
C TYR A 31 -7.62 -4.16 -4.98
N LEU A 32 -6.49 -4.82 -4.73
CA LEU A 32 -5.34 -4.21 -4.06
C LEU A 32 -4.71 -3.14 -4.96
N VAL A 33 -4.51 -3.43 -6.24
CA VAL A 33 -4.05 -2.43 -7.23
C VAL A 33 -5.00 -1.23 -7.27
N LEU A 34 -6.31 -1.47 -7.30
CA LEU A 34 -7.31 -0.39 -7.26
C LEU A 34 -7.18 0.46 -5.98
N SER A 35 -6.95 -0.18 -4.83
CA SER A 35 -6.74 0.53 -3.56
C SER A 35 -5.48 1.41 -3.59
N LEU A 36 -4.35 0.89 -4.09
CA LEU A 36 -3.10 1.66 -4.17
C LEU A 36 -3.22 2.84 -5.13
N LEU A 37 -3.92 2.68 -6.26
CA LEU A 37 -4.23 3.80 -7.17
C LEU A 37 -5.14 4.83 -6.51
N ALA A 38 -6.12 4.41 -5.71
CA ALA A 38 -6.97 5.33 -4.96
C ALA A 38 -6.18 6.09 -3.87
N VAL A 39 -5.22 5.43 -3.20
CA VAL A 39 -4.28 6.08 -2.28
C VAL A 39 -3.38 7.09 -3.00
N ALA A 40 -2.93 6.80 -4.23
CA ALA A 40 -2.21 7.78 -5.04
C ALA A 40 -3.05 9.05 -5.30
N VAL A 41 -4.34 8.90 -5.58
CA VAL A 41 -5.27 10.05 -5.71
C VAL A 41 -5.38 10.82 -4.39
N VAL A 42 -5.43 10.12 -3.26
CA VAL A 42 -5.43 10.75 -1.93
C VAL A 42 -4.14 11.57 -1.72
N PHE A 43 -2.96 11.01 -1.98
CA PHE A 43 -1.70 11.77 -1.88
C PHE A 43 -1.66 12.99 -2.81
N PHE A 44 -2.17 12.85 -4.03
CA PHE A 44 -2.27 13.97 -4.95
C PHE A 44 -3.15 15.09 -4.39
N SER A 45 -4.30 14.74 -3.81
CA SER A 45 -5.24 15.70 -3.20
C SER A 45 -4.67 16.39 -1.94
N LEU A 46 -3.71 15.77 -1.27
CA LEU A 46 -3.01 16.29 -0.10
C LEU A 46 -1.76 17.12 -0.45
N GLY A 47 -1.56 17.48 -1.72
CA GLY A 47 -0.42 18.30 -2.14
C GLY A 47 0.89 17.53 -2.24
N ALA A 48 0.86 16.20 -2.35
CA ALA A 48 2.06 15.36 -2.51
C ALA A 48 2.10 14.66 -3.89
N PRO A 49 2.20 15.42 -5.01
CA PRO A 49 2.14 14.86 -6.36
C PRO A 49 3.30 13.92 -6.68
N PHE A 50 4.50 14.19 -6.15
CA PHE A 50 5.66 13.33 -6.37
C PHE A 50 5.45 11.93 -5.77
N VAL A 51 4.97 11.86 -4.54
CA VAL A 51 4.70 10.58 -3.84
C VAL A 51 3.52 9.86 -4.49
N ALA A 52 2.48 10.59 -4.92
CA ALA A 52 1.36 10.00 -5.65
C ALA A 52 1.80 9.26 -6.93
N ILE A 53 2.71 9.86 -7.70
CA ILE A 53 3.25 9.23 -8.91
C ILE A 53 4.12 8.01 -8.57
N LEU A 54 4.95 8.10 -7.53
CA LEU A 54 5.75 6.96 -7.06
C LEU A 54 4.87 5.79 -6.59
N GLU A 55 3.78 6.08 -5.89
CA GLU A 55 2.79 5.07 -5.46
C GLU A 55 2.22 4.31 -6.66
N ALA A 56 1.82 5.04 -7.70
CA ALA A 56 1.28 4.43 -8.91
C ALA A 56 2.32 3.61 -9.70
N ILE A 57 3.55 4.12 -9.86
CA ILE A 57 4.58 3.46 -10.68
C ILE A 57 5.20 2.28 -9.93
N VAL A 58 5.60 2.47 -8.67
CA VAL A 58 6.38 1.48 -7.93
C VAL A 58 5.47 0.43 -7.31
N TYR A 59 4.49 0.86 -6.51
CA TYR A 59 3.65 -0.09 -5.78
C TYR A 59 2.61 -0.74 -6.69
N ALA A 60 1.76 0.06 -7.33
CA ALA A 60 0.73 -0.48 -8.22
C ALA A 60 1.30 -1.03 -9.53
N GLY A 61 2.33 -0.38 -10.09
CA GLY A 61 2.94 -0.74 -11.37
C GLY A 61 3.94 -1.89 -11.29
N ALA A 62 5.06 -1.72 -10.58
CA ALA A 62 6.14 -2.70 -10.60
C ALA A 62 5.89 -3.87 -9.62
N ILE A 63 5.64 -3.55 -8.35
CA ILE A 63 5.55 -4.56 -7.29
C ILE A 63 4.29 -5.41 -7.50
N MET A 64 3.10 -4.80 -7.61
CA MET A 64 1.87 -5.58 -7.75
C MET A 64 1.79 -6.39 -9.04
N VAL A 65 2.36 -5.92 -10.15
CA VAL A 65 2.41 -6.73 -11.38
C VAL A 65 3.32 -7.95 -11.21
N LEU A 66 4.46 -7.81 -10.51
CA LEU A 66 5.31 -8.95 -10.18
C LEU A 66 4.55 -9.97 -9.29
N PHE A 67 3.83 -9.50 -8.27
CA PHE A 67 3.01 -10.36 -7.42
C PHE A 67 1.89 -11.05 -8.20
N LEU A 68 1.19 -10.33 -9.07
CA LEU A 68 0.17 -10.90 -9.96
C LEU A 68 0.74 -12.01 -10.83
N PHE A 69 1.90 -11.79 -11.44
CA PHE A 69 2.57 -12.79 -12.26
C PHE A 69 2.93 -14.05 -11.45
N VAL A 70 3.54 -13.87 -10.27
CA VAL A 70 3.93 -14.98 -9.40
C VAL A 70 2.72 -15.78 -8.93
N VAL A 71 1.69 -15.11 -8.41
CA VAL A 71 0.47 -15.77 -7.92
C VAL A 71 -0.27 -16.51 -9.04
N MET A 72 -0.33 -15.92 -10.23
CA MET A 72 -0.98 -16.54 -11.38
C MET A 72 -0.20 -17.76 -11.86
N MET A 73 1.13 -17.69 -11.91
CA MET A 73 1.98 -18.83 -12.27
C MET A 73 1.88 -19.98 -11.26
N LEU A 74 1.78 -19.66 -9.97
CA LEU A 74 1.61 -20.65 -8.90
C LEU A 74 0.23 -21.32 -8.88
N ASN A 75 -0.73 -20.80 -9.67
CA ASN A 75 -2.10 -21.30 -9.83
C ASN A 75 -2.64 -21.94 -8.54
N LEU A 76 -2.73 -21.13 -7.49
CA LEU A 76 -3.23 -21.53 -6.17
C LEU A 76 -4.67 -22.07 -6.34
N GLY A 77 -4.79 -23.39 -6.50
CA GLY A 77 -6.03 -24.06 -6.88
C GLY A 77 -7.11 -24.04 -5.79
N GLN A 78 -8.28 -24.61 -6.10
CA GLN A 78 -9.47 -24.57 -5.21
C GLN A 78 -9.22 -25.09 -3.79
N ARG A 79 -8.25 -26.00 -3.61
CA ARG A 79 -7.88 -26.58 -2.30
C ARG A 79 -7.33 -25.56 -1.29
N SER A 80 -6.77 -24.43 -1.76
CA SER A 80 -6.36 -23.31 -0.89
C SER A 80 -7.56 -22.49 -0.42
N ARG A 81 -8.62 -22.39 -1.24
CA ARG A 81 -9.81 -21.58 -0.96
C ARG A 81 -10.69 -22.18 0.13
N ASP A 82 -10.75 -23.51 0.19
CA ASP A 82 -11.54 -24.22 1.20
C ASP A 82 -10.84 -24.22 2.57
N GLN A 83 -9.51 -24.35 2.60
CA GLN A 83 -8.71 -24.19 3.83
C GLN A 83 -8.75 -22.75 4.37
N GLU A 84 -8.66 -21.75 3.49
CA GLU A 84 -8.71 -20.34 3.88
C GLU A 84 -10.06 -19.97 4.53
N LYS A 85 -11.17 -20.47 3.98
CA LYS A 85 -12.51 -20.33 4.61
C LYS A 85 -12.59 -20.98 5.99
N GLU A 86 -11.92 -22.10 6.19
CA GLU A 86 -11.88 -22.83 7.46
C GLU A 86 -10.99 -22.13 8.50
N TRP A 87 -9.95 -21.40 8.04
CA TRP A 87 -9.01 -20.64 8.85
C TRP A 87 -9.46 -19.20 9.15
N LEU A 88 -10.58 -18.77 8.56
CA LEU A 88 -11.25 -17.49 8.81
C LEU A 88 -12.49 -17.62 9.73
N PRO A 89 -12.46 -18.31 10.90
CA PRO A 89 -13.59 -18.22 11.81
C PRO A 89 -13.70 -16.77 12.30
N ALA A 90 -14.92 -16.23 12.31
CA ALA A 90 -15.21 -14.85 12.73
C ALA A 90 -14.64 -14.48 14.11
N ARG A 91 -14.37 -15.48 14.96
CA ARG A 91 -13.73 -15.31 16.27
C ARG A 91 -12.28 -14.82 16.19
N THR A 92 -11.52 -15.19 15.15
CA THR A 92 -10.13 -14.73 14.96
C THR A 92 -10.08 -13.24 14.62
N TRP A 93 -11.17 -12.68 14.09
CA TRP A 93 -11.26 -11.27 13.73
C TRP A 93 -11.45 -10.34 14.93
N PHE A 94 -11.87 -10.88 16.08
CA PHE A 94 -12.20 -10.07 17.25
C PHE A 94 -11.01 -9.26 17.77
N VAL A 95 -9.86 -9.92 17.94
CA VAL A 95 -8.63 -9.26 18.44
C VAL A 95 -8.13 -8.17 17.49
N PRO A 96 -7.89 -8.41 16.19
CA PRO A 96 -7.44 -7.36 15.27
C PRO A 96 -8.46 -6.23 15.12
N SER A 97 -9.77 -6.52 15.14
CA SER A 97 -10.80 -5.46 15.12
C SER A 97 -10.80 -4.59 16.35
N VAL A 98 -10.66 -5.17 17.55
CA VAL A 98 -10.60 -4.38 18.80
C VAL A 98 -9.36 -3.50 18.80
N LEU A 99 -8.19 -4.03 18.39
CA LEU A 99 -6.96 -3.24 18.27
C LEU A 99 -7.08 -2.13 17.23
N ALA A 100 -7.65 -2.41 16.06
CA ALA A 100 -7.89 -1.41 15.02
C ALA A 100 -8.84 -0.31 15.49
N LEU A 101 -9.90 -0.67 16.24
CA LEU A 101 -10.85 0.30 16.81
C LEU A 101 -10.17 1.19 17.85
N LEU A 102 -9.33 0.63 18.74
CA LEU A 102 -8.58 1.41 19.71
C LEU A 102 -7.64 2.41 19.03
N LEU A 103 -6.91 1.98 17.99
CA LEU A 103 -6.05 2.86 17.20
C LEU A 103 -6.86 3.94 16.48
N LEU A 104 -8.04 3.61 15.95
CA LEU A 104 -8.92 4.58 15.30
C LEU A 104 -9.42 5.64 16.28
N ILE A 105 -9.84 5.25 17.49
CA ILE A 105 -10.26 6.17 18.55
C ILE A 105 -9.11 7.09 18.92
N GLN A 106 -7.91 6.55 19.13
CA GLN A 106 -6.72 7.32 19.48
C GLN A 106 -6.36 8.33 18.38
N LEU A 107 -6.43 7.90 17.12
CA LEU A 107 -6.16 8.74 15.96
C LEU A 107 -7.14 9.91 15.90
N VAL A 108 -8.45 9.63 15.98
CA VAL A 108 -9.52 10.64 15.92
C VAL A 108 -9.40 11.64 17.07
N ALA A 109 -9.08 11.17 18.28
CA ALA A 109 -8.88 12.04 19.45
C ALA A 109 -7.63 12.94 19.31
N SER A 110 -6.67 12.57 18.47
CA SER A 110 -5.41 13.28 18.27
C SER A 110 -5.44 14.22 17.05
N ILE A 111 -6.57 14.30 16.31
CA ILE A 111 -6.68 15.20 15.16
C ILE A 111 -6.72 16.64 15.67
N PRO A 112 -5.77 17.51 15.27
CA PRO A 112 -5.80 18.92 15.64
C PRO A 112 -7.05 19.59 15.04
N THR A 113 -7.73 20.43 15.81
CA THR A 113 -8.90 21.20 15.34
C THR A 113 -8.52 22.43 14.49
N ALA A 114 -7.22 22.70 14.33
CA ALA A 114 -6.73 23.77 13.48
C ALA A 114 -6.84 23.37 12.00
N GLY A 115 -7.23 24.32 11.15
CA GLY A 115 -7.31 24.10 9.71
C GLY A 115 -5.96 23.63 9.14
N LEU A 116 -6.01 22.61 8.29
CA LEU A 116 -4.84 22.11 7.59
C LEU A 116 -4.53 23.05 6.41
N ASN A 117 -3.38 23.72 6.46
CA ASN A 117 -2.82 24.39 5.29
C ASN A 117 -2.12 23.33 4.43
N ILE A 118 -2.75 22.97 3.32
CA ILE A 118 -2.18 22.05 2.34
C ILE A 118 -1.24 22.86 1.45
N GLU A 119 0.06 22.73 1.67
CA GLU A 119 1.10 23.25 0.79
C GLU A 119 1.56 22.16 -0.17
N GLU A 120 1.68 22.50 -1.45
CA GLU A 120 2.12 21.53 -2.45
C GLU A 120 3.62 21.29 -2.33
N ILE A 121 4.00 20.06 -2.01
CA ILE A 121 5.40 19.63 -1.91
C ILE A 121 5.82 19.03 -3.25
N GLY A 122 6.51 19.84 -4.04
CA GLY A 122 7.07 19.42 -5.33
C GLY A 122 8.27 18.47 -5.19
N ALA A 123 8.58 17.75 -6.27
CA ALA A 123 9.72 16.81 -6.34
C ALA A 123 11.06 17.46 -5.96
N ARG A 124 11.23 18.77 -6.26
CA ARG A 124 12.43 19.53 -5.93
C ARG A 124 12.67 19.59 -4.42
N ALA A 125 11.65 19.97 -3.63
CA ALA A 125 11.77 20.07 -2.18
C ALA A 125 12.12 18.70 -1.57
N VAL A 126 11.51 17.62 -2.07
CA VAL A 126 11.85 16.25 -1.66
C VAL A 126 13.30 15.92 -2.01
N SER A 127 13.76 16.26 -3.22
CA SER A 127 15.15 16.00 -3.65
C SER A 127 16.19 16.74 -2.82
N GLU A 128 15.92 18.00 -2.42
CA GLU A 128 16.81 18.78 -1.57
C GLU A 128 16.97 18.14 -0.18
N LEU A 129 15.90 17.52 0.35
CA LEU A 129 15.95 16.76 1.59
C LEU A 129 16.71 15.43 1.43
N LEU A 130 16.44 14.69 0.35
CA LEU A 130 17.07 13.39 0.08
C LEU A 130 18.58 13.52 -0.15
N PHE A 131 19.01 14.55 -0.88
CA PHE A 131 20.42 14.80 -1.19
C PHE A 131 21.12 15.79 -0.24
N GLY A 132 20.42 16.27 0.78
CA GLY A 132 20.99 17.08 1.86
C GLY A 132 21.05 16.29 3.17
N PRO A 133 20.11 16.52 4.10
CA PRO A 133 20.14 15.87 5.42
C PRO A 133 19.97 14.34 5.37
N TYR A 134 19.30 13.78 4.36
CA TYR A 134 18.97 12.36 4.28
C TYR A 134 19.88 11.55 3.32
N VAL A 135 21.06 12.07 2.95
CA VAL A 135 21.98 11.39 2.02
C VAL A 135 22.32 9.97 2.47
N LEU A 136 22.59 9.80 3.78
CA LEU A 136 22.90 8.47 4.34
C LEU A 136 21.73 7.48 4.17
N ALA A 137 20.48 7.94 4.27
CA ALA A 137 19.32 7.09 4.07
C ALA A 137 19.21 6.63 2.60
N VAL A 138 19.52 7.52 1.65
CA VAL A 138 19.56 7.18 0.21
C VAL A 138 20.67 6.16 -0.08
N GLU A 139 21.85 6.35 0.51
CA GLU A 139 22.98 5.42 0.33
C GLU A 139 22.64 4.03 0.91
N LEU A 140 22.08 3.97 2.11
CA LEU A 140 21.62 2.72 2.72
C LEU A 140 20.52 2.04 1.89
N ALA A 141 19.57 2.80 1.35
CA ALA A 141 18.55 2.26 0.46
C ALA A 141 19.16 1.67 -0.82
N SER A 142 20.22 2.29 -1.37
CA SER A 142 20.93 1.77 -2.54
C SER A 142 21.62 0.44 -2.27
N PHE A 143 22.27 0.29 -1.10
CA PHE A 143 22.84 -0.98 -0.65
C PHE A 143 21.77 -2.04 -0.43
N LEU A 144 20.62 -1.67 0.13
CA LEU A 144 19.49 -2.57 0.33
C LEU A 144 18.95 -3.11 -1.01
N LEU A 145 18.78 -2.24 -2.01
CA LEU A 145 18.34 -2.64 -3.34
C LEU A 145 19.37 -3.53 -4.05
N LEU A 146 20.66 -3.21 -3.93
CA LEU A 146 21.74 -4.04 -4.46
C LEU A 146 21.71 -5.44 -3.83
N ALA A 147 21.62 -5.52 -2.50
CA ALA A 147 21.53 -6.78 -1.78
C ALA A 147 20.30 -7.59 -2.21
N GLY A 148 19.13 -6.95 -2.30
CA GLY A 148 17.90 -7.58 -2.76
C GLY A 148 18.02 -8.14 -4.18
N LEU A 149 18.64 -7.41 -5.10
CA LEU A 149 18.88 -7.85 -6.47
C LEU A 149 19.82 -9.07 -6.52
N VAL A 150 20.94 -9.03 -5.79
CA VAL A 150 21.90 -10.15 -5.72
C VAL A 150 21.24 -11.39 -5.12
N SER A 151 20.46 -11.24 -4.04
CA SER A 151 19.72 -12.33 -3.42
C SER A 151 18.69 -12.94 -4.36
N ALA A 152 17.88 -12.11 -5.03
CA ALA A 152 16.88 -12.57 -5.99
C ALA A 152 17.53 -13.33 -7.16
N TYR A 153 18.64 -12.82 -7.71
CA TYR A 153 19.37 -13.48 -8.79
C TYR A 153 19.90 -14.86 -8.36
N HIS A 154 20.48 -14.96 -7.16
CA HIS A 154 21.02 -16.23 -6.69
C HIS A 154 19.93 -17.30 -6.47
N ILE A 155 18.77 -16.88 -5.94
CA ILE A 155 17.61 -17.77 -5.73
C ILE A 155 17.02 -18.22 -7.07
N ALA A 156 16.87 -17.30 -8.03
CA ALA A 156 16.26 -17.58 -9.33
C ALA A 156 17.15 -18.41 -10.27
N LYS A 157 18.45 -18.55 -9.97
CA LYS A 157 19.41 -19.29 -10.80
C LYS A 157 19.33 -20.82 -10.59
N ARG A 158 18.53 -21.30 -9.64
CA ARG A 158 18.21 -22.73 -9.49
C ARG A 158 16.90 -23.07 -10.16
#